data_AF-A0A957V5U2-F1
#
_entry.id   AF-A0A957V5U2-F1
#
_cell.length_a   1.000
_cell.length_b   1.000
_cell.length_c   1.000
_cell.angle_alpha   90.00
_cell.angle_beta   90.00
_cell.angle_gamma   90.00
#
_symmetry.space_group_name_H-M   'P 1'
#
loop_
_entity.id
_entity.type
_entity.pdbx_description
1 polymer ?
#
loop_
_entity_poly.entity_id
_entity_poly.type
_entity_poly.pdbx_seq_one_letter_code
_entity_poly.pdbx_strand_id
1 'polypeptide(L)'
;MRKILALLAALALLVWFGGAVAAQTDEPATDAAEETPAEPSAYVSVDFQQGFVLDPFLVSVNGGGEVDSSTLDESCVGWINDKPVVSVNWQGQVEQATVFFFSDHDSTLTIELPDGSYLCNDDAGENVLDASIGMTNPVTGTYKIFVGTFEEQQLIPGLLVITAREDVSIDNFAPGKLIKRETLPADEVVPVPDDSAAEMQAPVEDGLEPDVVIEDGSDPVTVDLTVEGDLPAFRLEPEDVSDVVCSGLVTAGPPDFLFEYTGSSDNLRVFFEGDGDATLLVAGEEFFFCNDDHEAGVNANPRVDIPAPAGFYGVWVGRIDPENPLSGTLTIMEGLDEEPEQLDVPTPESTPAAQP
;
A
#
# COMPACT_ATOMS: atom_id res chain seq x y z
N MET A 1 -53.01 -51.10 61.75
CA MET A 1 -52.42 -51.29 63.11
C MET A 1 -51.20 -50.38 63.22
N ARG A 2 -50.97 -49.72 64.38
CA ARG A 2 -49.73 -49.01 64.80
C ARG A 2 -49.31 -47.80 63.89
N LYS A 3 -49.17 -46.58 64.47
CA LYS A 3 -47.92 -45.88 64.91
C LYS A 3 -47.00 -45.47 63.73
N ILE A 4 -46.37 -44.28 63.60
CA ILE A 4 -46.02 -43.07 64.43
C ILE A 4 -45.76 -41.93 63.38
N LEU A 5 -46.10 -40.63 63.51
CA LEU A 5 -45.82 -39.54 64.46
C LEU A 5 -44.42 -38.87 64.41
N ALA A 6 -44.16 -38.02 63.39
CA ALA A 6 -43.23 -36.86 63.34
C ALA A 6 -43.46 -36.12 62.00
N LEU A 7 -43.59 -34.80 61.82
CA LEU A 7 -43.55 -33.58 62.65
C LEU A 7 -42.19 -32.84 62.78
N LEU A 8 -41.88 -32.02 61.76
CA LEU A 8 -41.17 -30.69 61.72
C LEU A 8 -40.64 -30.50 60.27
N ALA A 9 -41.20 -29.57 59.47
CA ALA A 9 -40.82 -28.14 59.33
C ALA A 9 -39.48 -27.94 58.55
N ALA A 10 -39.36 -27.11 57.51
CA ALA A 10 -40.29 -26.21 56.80
C ALA A 10 -39.89 -26.13 55.28
N LEU A 11 -40.15 -25.14 54.40
CA LEU A 11 -40.68 -23.76 54.51
C LEU A 11 -41.22 -23.23 53.14
N ALA A 12 -42.29 -22.42 53.21
CA ALA A 12 -42.76 -21.34 52.31
C ALA A 12 -43.09 -21.52 50.80
N LEU A 13 -44.35 -21.12 50.49
CA LEU A 13 -44.89 -20.42 49.31
C LEU A 13 -44.46 -20.80 47.87
N LEU A 14 -45.46 -21.28 47.12
CA LEU A 14 -45.52 -21.25 45.66
C LEU A 14 -46.79 -20.45 45.27
N VAL A 15 -46.65 -19.36 44.53
CA VAL A 15 -47.75 -18.40 44.27
C VAL A 15 -48.61 -18.86 43.10
N TRP A 16 -49.93 -18.91 43.29
CA TRP A 16 -50.91 -19.11 42.23
C TRP A 16 -51.22 -17.80 41.50
N PHE A 17 -50.91 -17.73 40.20
CA PHE A 17 -51.43 -16.67 39.33
C PHE A 17 -52.87 -16.97 38.93
N GLY A 18 -53.82 -16.25 39.55
CA GLY A 18 -55.19 -16.16 39.05
C GLY A 18 -55.27 -15.09 37.96
N GLY A 19 -55.60 -15.48 36.73
CA GLY A 19 -55.69 -14.56 35.60
C GLY A 19 -56.91 -13.63 35.68
N ALA A 20 -56.74 -12.38 35.23
CA ALA A 20 -57.81 -11.45 34.94
C ALA A 20 -57.66 -10.99 33.49
N VAL A 21 -58.65 -11.31 32.64
CA VAL A 21 -58.68 -10.85 31.25
C VAL A 21 -59.36 -9.47 31.22
N ALA A 22 -58.57 -8.42 30.98
CA ALA A 22 -59.10 -7.11 30.63
C ALA A 22 -59.27 -7.05 29.10
N ALA A 23 -60.43 -6.59 28.62
CA ALA A 23 -60.65 -6.40 27.20
C ALA A 23 -59.90 -5.15 26.71
N GLN A 24 -59.13 -5.29 25.63
CA GLN A 24 -58.62 -4.13 24.90
C GLN A 24 -59.78 -3.47 24.15
N THR A 25 -59.87 -2.16 24.23
CA THR A 25 -60.72 -1.34 23.36
C THR A 25 -59.97 -1.02 22.07
N ASP A 26 -60.61 -1.22 20.92
CA ASP A 26 -60.13 -0.69 19.65
C ASP A 26 -60.24 0.85 19.66
N GLU A 27 -59.21 1.52 20.17
CA GLU A 27 -58.91 2.89 19.78
C GLU A 27 -58.12 2.83 18.46
N PRO A 28 -58.57 3.48 17.38
CA PRO A 28 -57.82 3.48 16.13
C PRO A 28 -56.48 4.19 16.36
N ALA A 29 -55.38 3.52 16.04
CA ALA A 29 -54.05 4.11 16.18
C ALA A 29 -53.99 5.43 15.38
N THR A 30 -53.65 6.51 16.07
CA THR A 30 -53.44 7.82 15.44
C THR A 30 -52.38 7.68 14.37
N ASP A 31 -52.64 8.27 13.21
CA ASP A 31 -51.79 8.25 12.02
C ASP A 31 -50.34 8.62 12.38
N ALA A 32 -49.47 7.62 12.42
CA ALA A 32 -48.05 7.79 12.70
C ALA A 32 -47.41 8.24 11.39
N ALA A 33 -47.34 9.56 11.21
CA ALA A 33 -46.74 10.18 10.02
C ALA A 33 -45.37 9.55 9.75
N GLU A 34 -45.20 9.05 8.53
CA GLU A 34 -43.96 8.47 8.05
C GLU A 34 -42.94 9.61 7.92
N GLU A 35 -42.13 9.81 8.98
CA GLU A 35 -41.04 10.78 8.96
C GLU A 35 -40.00 10.33 7.93
N THR A 36 -40.10 10.90 6.73
CA THR A 36 -39.09 10.76 5.68
C THR A 36 -37.71 11.04 6.30
N PRO A 37 -36.76 10.08 6.27
CA PRO A 37 -35.43 10.32 6.80
C PRO A 37 -34.84 11.59 6.18
N ALA A 38 -34.30 12.47 7.01
CA ALA A 38 -33.63 13.66 6.51
C ALA A 38 -32.43 13.25 5.66
N GLU A 39 -32.28 13.86 4.49
CA GLU A 39 -31.11 13.70 3.63
C GLU A 39 -29.82 13.93 4.44
N PRO A 40 -28.81 13.06 4.31
CA PRO A 40 -27.58 13.19 5.07
C PRO A 40 -26.86 14.48 4.67
N SER A 41 -26.41 15.24 5.68
CA SER A 41 -25.75 16.53 5.51
C SER A 41 -24.28 16.44 5.05
N ALA A 42 -23.76 15.23 4.92
CA ALA A 42 -22.43 14.89 4.45
C ALA A 42 -22.42 13.41 4.03
N TYR A 43 -21.49 12.99 3.17
CA TYR A 43 -21.33 11.56 2.84
C TYR A 43 -20.82 10.74 4.04
N VAL A 44 -19.95 11.32 4.87
CA VAL A 44 -19.54 10.77 6.18
C VAL A 44 -19.74 11.83 7.26
N SER A 45 -20.20 11.42 8.45
CA SER A 45 -20.33 12.30 9.62
C SER A 45 -19.62 11.70 10.84
N VAL A 46 -18.82 12.51 11.56
CA VAL A 46 -17.92 12.02 12.62
C VAL A 46 -17.95 12.92 13.86
N ASP A 47 -18.07 12.32 15.04
CA ASP A 47 -18.02 13.01 16.35
C ASP A 47 -16.62 12.89 17.00
N PHE A 48 -15.79 13.94 16.88
CA PHE A 48 -14.48 13.99 17.53
C PHE A 48 -14.59 14.46 18.98
N GLN A 49 -14.81 13.48 19.86
CA GLN A 49 -14.82 13.66 21.31
C GLN A 49 -13.45 14.08 21.86
N GLN A 50 -13.48 14.76 23.01
CA GLN A 50 -12.30 15.23 23.73
C GLN A 50 -11.35 14.06 24.06
N GLY A 51 -10.09 14.16 23.61
CA GLY A 51 -9.07 13.13 23.79
C GLY A 51 -8.76 12.27 22.55
N PHE A 52 -9.39 12.55 21.39
CA PHE A 52 -8.96 12.16 20.04
C PHE A 52 -8.36 10.75 19.92
N VAL A 53 -9.20 9.74 20.15
CA VAL A 53 -8.80 8.32 20.27
C VAL A 53 -8.25 7.72 18.96
N LEU A 54 -8.39 8.42 17.83
CA LEU A 54 -7.96 8.03 16.50
C LEU A 54 -7.20 9.20 15.86
N ASP A 55 -5.92 9.36 16.20
CA ASP A 55 -5.02 10.41 15.66
C ASP A 55 -3.77 9.76 15.03
N PRO A 56 -3.56 9.87 13.70
CA PRO A 56 -4.43 10.50 12.72
C PRO A 56 -5.76 9.74 12.53
N PHE A 57 -6.82 10.47 12.24
CA PHE A 57 -8.07 9.91 11.69
C PHE A 57 -7.94 9.80 10.17
N LEU A 58 -8.47 8.70 9.61
CA LEU A 58 -8.45 8.43 8.18
C LEU A 58 -9.82 7.98 7.71
N VAL A 59 -10.25 8.47 6.55
CA VAL A 59 -11.44 7.97 5.86
C VAL A 59 -11.24 7.97 4.35
N SER A 60 -11.60 6.88 3.69
CA SER A 60 -11.63 6.83 2.23
C SER A 60 -12.89 7.50 1.71
N VAL A 61 -12.72 8.43 0.78
CA VAL A 61 -13.78 9.20 0.13
C VAL A 61 -13.45 9.40 -1.35
N ASN A 62 -14.44 9.80 -2.15
CA ASN A 62 -14.21 10.31 -3.50
C ASN A 62 -14.30 11.84 -3.47
N GLY A 63 -13.28 12.53 -3.97
CA GLY A 63 -13.30 13.96 -4.25
C GLY A 63 -13.90 14.28 -5.62
N GLY A 64 -14.08 15.58 -5.91
CA GLY A 64 -14.67 16.10 -7.14
C GLY A 64 -16.17 16.39 -7.03
N GLY A 65 -16.84 16.70 -8.14
CA GLY A 65 -18.30 16.91 -8.21
C GLY A 65 -18.75 17.93 -9.25
N GLU A 66 -20.00 18.41 -9.13
CA GLU A 66 -20.67 19.28 -10.10
C GLU A 66 -20.75 20.77 -9.71
N VAL A 67 -20.29 21.13 -8.50
CA VAL A 67 -20.40 22.50 -7.96
C VAL A 67 -19.05 23.20 -7.99
N ASP A 68 -18.97 24.34 -8.68
CA ASP A 68 -17.81 25.24 -8.64
C ASP A 68 -17.60 25.77 -7.21
N SER A 69 -16.47 25.41 -6.58
CA SER A 69 -16.19 25.77 -5.18
C SER A 69 -16.03 27.28 -4.95
N SER A 70 -15.74 28.07 -5.99
CA SER A 70 -15.69 29.54 -5.91
C SER A 70 -17.06 30.18 -5.60
N THR A 71 -18.13 29.38 -5.65
CA THR A 71 -19.47 29.79 -5.19
C THR A 71 -19.64 29.75 -3.66
N LEU A 72 -18.72 29.11 -2.92
CA LEU A 72 -18.67 29.13 -1.45
C LEU A 72 -17.87 30.34 -0.94
N ASP A 73 -16.65 30.53 -1.46
CA ASP A 73 -15.79 31.70 -1.22
C ASP A 73 -14.90 31.96 -2.45
N GLU A 74 -14.60 33.22 -2.75
CA GLU A 74 -13.86 33.62 -3.97
C GLU A 74 -12.39 33.17 -4.02
N SER A 75 -11.86 32.63 -2.91
CA SER A 75 -10.51 32.04 -2.83
C SER A 75 -10.45 30.55 -3.16
N CYS A 76 -11.59 29.87 -3.31
CA CYS A 76 -11.66 28.42 -3.52
C CYS A 76 -11.64 28.07 -5.01
N VAL A 77 -10.97 26.96 -5.36
CA VAL A 77 -10.79 26.50 -6.74
C VAL A 77 -11.12 25.02 -6.91
N GLY A 78 -11.51 24.64 -8.12
CA GLY A 78 -11.96 23.29 -8.46
C GLY A 78 -13.43 23.02 -8.15
N TRP A 79 -13.87 21.83 -8.52
CA TRP A 79 -15.25 21.35 -8.51
C TRP A 79 -15.47 20.35 -7.37
N ILE A 80 -16.55 20.52 -6.62
CA ILE A 80 -16.89 19.75 -5.42
C ILE A 80 -18.32 19.20 -5.52
N ASN A 81 -18.64 18.21 -4.69
CA ASN A 81 -20.01 17.69 -4.53
C ASN A 81 -20.95 18.77 -3.93
N ASP A 82 -22.26 18.63 -4.18
CA ASP A 82 -23.33 19.43 -3.55
C ASP A 82 -23.32 19.37 -2.00
N LYS A 83 -22.77 18.29 -1.45
CA LYS A 83 -22.63 17.99 -0.01
C LYS A 83 -21.16 17.72 0.33
N PRO A 84 -20.70 18.07 1.55
CA PRO A 84 -19.36 17.76 2.01
C PRO A 84 -19.11 16.26 2.07
N VAL A 85 -17.90 15.83 1.69
CA VAL A 85 -17.48 14.43 1.77
C VAL A 85 -17.37 13.96 3.22
N VAL A 86 -16.97 14.86 4.13
CA VAL A 86 -16.93 14.60 5.58
C VAL A 86 -17.43 15.81 6.35
N SER A 87 -18.30 15.61 7.33
CA SER A 87 -18.59 16.62 8.37
C SER A 87 -18.12 16.13 9.73
N VAL A 88 -17.48 17.02 10.49
CA VAL A 88 -16.80 16.73 11.74
C VAL A 88 -17.36 17.61 12.85
N ASN A 89 -17.97 16.99 13.87
CA ASN A 89 -18.34 17.68 15.11
C ASN A 89 -17.15 17.66 16.07
N TRP A 90 -16.39 18.75 16.09
CA TRP A 90 -15.15 18.88 16.84
C TRP A 90 -15.40 19.32 18.28
N GLN A 91 -15.03 18.47 19.26
CA GLN A 91 -15.17 18.75 20.71
C GLN A 91 -13.82 18.69 21.47
N GLY A 92 -12.72 18.47 20.75
CA GLY A 92 -11.37 18.50 21.30
C GLY A 92 -10.82 19.92 21.53
N GLN A 93 -9.74 20.00 22.31
CA GLN A 93 -8.86 21.16 22.37
C GLN A 93 -7.45 20.67 22.02
N VAL A 94 -6.87 21.23 20.96
CA VAL A 94 -5.53 20.91 20.44
C VAL A 94 -4.87 22.23 20.02
N GLU A 95 -3.54 22.30 20.06
CA GLU A 95 -2.82 23.53 19.68
C GLU A 95 -2.81 23.73 18.15
N GLN A 96 -2.88 22.63 17.38
CA GLN A 96 -3.10 22.64 15.93
C GLN A 96 -3.84 21.38 15.44
N ALA A 97 -4.40 21.46 14.24
CA ALA A 97 -4.83 20.31 13.46
C ALA A 97 -4.53 20.54 11.97
N THR A 98 -4.18 19.48 11.24
CA THR A 98 -3.98 19.49 9.78
C THR A 98 -5.00 18.57 9.13
N VAL A 99 -5.57 19.01 8.00
CA VAL A 99 -6.42 18.20 7.13
C VAL A 99 -5.78 18.17 5.75
N PHE A 100 -5.59 16.99 5.18
CA PHE A 100 -5.09 16.83 3.81
C PHE A 100 -5.77 15.65 3.11
N PHE A 101 -5.75 15.67 1.78
CA PHE A 101 -6.23 14.55 0.97
C PHE A 101 -5.04 13.86 0.30
N PHE A 102 -4.97 12.54 0.42
CA PHE A 102 -3.89 11.72 -0.14
C PHE A 102 -4.44 10.85 -1.25
N SER A 103 -3.99 11.10 -2.49
CA SER A 103 -4.49 10.50 -3.73
C SER A 103 -3.33 10.31 -4.73
N ASP A 104 -3.59 9.58 -5.80
CA ASP A 104 -2.81 9.54 -7.04
C ASP A 104 -3.19 10.66 -8.04
N HIS A 105 -3.99 11.64 -7.60
CA HIS A 105 -4.54 12.71 -8.40
C HIS A 105 -4.43 14.07 -7.69
N ASP A 106 -4.02 15.07 -8.46
CA ASP A 106 -4.11 16.50 -8.15
C ASP A 106 -5.54 16.87 -7.66
N SER A 107 -5.63 17.55 -6.52
CA SER A 107 -6.87 17.69 -5.76
C SER A 107 -6.94 19.01 -4.98
N THR A 108 -8.15 19.52 -4.78
CA THR A 108 -8.39 20.75 -3.99
C THR A 108 -9.14 20.44 -2.71
N LEU A 109 -8.94 21.24 -1.66
CA LEU A 109 -9.55 21.05 -0.35
C LEU A 109 -10.24 22.34 0.08
N THR A 110 -11.51 22.22 0.49
CA THR A 110 -12.34 23.33 0.99
C THR A 110 -12.94 22.93 2.34
N ILE A 111 -12.76 23.77 3.37
CA ILE A 111 -13.26 23.52 4.73
C ILE A 111 -14.10 24.70 5.20
N GLU A 112 -15.40 24.48 5.40
CA GLU A 112 -16.27 25.39 6.14
C GLU A 112 -15.99 25.24 7.65
N LEU A 113 -15.67 26.35 8.31
CA LEU A 113 -15.40 26.43 9.74
C LEU A 113 -16.71 26.60 10.55
N PRO A 114 -16.71 26.34 11.87
CA PRO A 114 -17.90 26.47 12.72
C PRO A 114 -18.55 27.86 12.82
N ASP A 115 -17.92 28.92 12.30
CA ASP A 115 -18.47 30.27 12.21
C ASP A 115 -19.03 30.62 10.81
N GLY A 116 -18.92 29.71 9.85
CA GLY A 116 -19.36 29.87 8.45
C GLY A 116 -18.36 30.57 7.54
N SER A 117 -17.11 30.78 7.96
CA SER A 117 -15.99 31.13 7.08
C SER A 117 -15.37 29.90 6.43
N TYR A 118 -14.59 30.07 5.37
CA TYR A 118 -13.95 28.98 4.63
C TYR A 118 -12.42 29.06 4.68
N LEU A 119 -11.77 27.91 4.64
CA LEU A 119 -10.35 27.75 4.31
C LEU A 119 -10.26 26.91 3.04
N CYS A 120 -9.43 27.32 2.08
CA CYS A 120 -9.28 26.67 0.79
C CYS A 120 -7.81 26.55 0.40
N ASN A 121 -7.44 25.43 -0.23
CA ASN A 121 -6.09 25.15 -0.72
C ASN A 121 -6.13 24.14 -1.88
N ASP A 122 -5.19 24.30 -2.80
CA ASP A 122 -4.84 23.42 -3.92
C ASP A 122 -3.42 22.86 -3.71
N ASP A 123 -2.39 23.72 -3.72
CA ASP A 123 -1.00 23.33 -3.50
C ASP A 123 -0.59 23.49 -2.03
N ALA A 124 -0.12 22.44 -1.35
CA ALA A 124 0.51 22.57 -0.02
C ALA A 124 1.83 23.38 -0.06
N GLY A 125 2.45 23.54 -1.23
CA GLY A 125 3.62 24.37 -1.46
C GLY A 125 4.10 24.33 -2.91
N GLU A 126 5.11 25.14 -3.27
CA GLU A 126 5.57 25.37 -4.66
C GLU A 126 5.98 24.13 -5.49
N ASN A 127 6.01 22.93 -4.88
CA ASN A 127 6.33 21.65 -5.54
C ASN A 127 5.47 20.48 -5.00
N VAL A 128 4.31 20.75 -4.39
CA VAL A 128 3.42 19.72 -3.80
C VAL A 128 1.98 20.01 -4.23
N LEU A 129 1.51 19.24 -5.21
CA LEU A 129 0.19 19.37 -5.88
C LEU A 129 -0.96 18.72 -5.09
N ASP A 130 -0.82 18.68 -3.76
CA ASP A 130 -1.74 18.01 -2.84
C ASP A 130 -2.25 19.01 -1.81
N ALA A 131 -3.57 19.13 -1.68
CA ALA A 131 -4.16 20.13 -0.80
C ALA A 131 -4.04 19.77 0.70
N SER A 132 -3.52 20.71 1.48
CA SER A 132 -3.27 20.59 2.93
C SER A 132 -3.61 21.88 3.68
N ILE A 133 -4.59 21.82 4.58
CA ILE A 133 -5.04 22.95 5.40
C ILE A 133 -4.63 22.73 6.86
N GLY A 134 -3.71 23.55 7.34
CA GLY A 134 -3.34 23.67 8.74
C GLY A 134 -4.19 24.69 9.50
N MET A 135 -4.65 24.32 10.70
CA MET A 135 -5.49 25.14 11.58
C MET A 135 -4.87 25.27 12.97
N THR A 136 -4.58 26.50 13.40
CA THR A 136 -4.04 26.80 14.74
C THR A 136 -5.18 26.97 15.74
N ASN A 137 -5.15 26.21 16.84
CA ASN A 137 -6.18 26.21 17.92
C ASN A 137 -7.63 26.11 17.39
N PRO A 138 -8.01 25.03 16.67
CA PRO A 138 -9.36 24.85 16.14
C PRO A 138 -10.42 24.90 17.24
N VAL A 139 -11.56 25.53 16.91
CA VAL A 139 -12.64 25.82 17.87
C VAL A 139 -13.65 24.67 17.93
N THR A 140 -14.35 24.55 19.06
CA THR A 140 -15.45 23.57 19.21
C THR A 140 -16.61 23.91 18.26
N GLY A 141 -17.04 22.95 17.45
CA GLY A 141 -18.19 23.08 16.56
C GLY A 141 -18.12 22.18 15.32
N THR A 142 -19.03 22.40 14.37
CA THR A 142 -19.13 21.59 13.15
C THR A 142 -18.27 22.16 12.04
N TYR A 143 -17.34 21.35 11.52
CA TYR A 143 -16.60 21.59 10.29
C TYR A 143 -17.26 20.82 9.14
N LYS A 144 -17.22 21.36 7.91
CA LYS A 144 -17.63 20.65 6.68
C LYS A 144 -16.47 20.63 5.69
N ILE A 145 -16.07 19.44 5.27
CA ILE A 145 -14.89 19.24 4.41
C ILE A 145 -15.37 18.73 3.04
N PHE A 146 -14.95 19.44 2.00
CA PHE A 146 -15.16 19.12 0.60
C PHE A 146 -13.78 18.87 -0.02
N VAL A 147 -13.67 17.83 -0.84
CA VAL A 147 -12.49 17.54 -1.68
C VAL A 147 -12.92 17.71 -3.13
N GLY A 148 -12.14 18.43 -3.92
CA GLY A 148 -12.48 18.83 -5.28
C GLY A 148 -11.43 18.46 -6.32
N THR A 149 -11.80 18.68 -7.58
CA THR A 149 -11.05 18.35 -8.80
C THR A 149 -10.93 19.56 -9.72
N PHE A 150 -9.92 19.64 -10.57
CA PHE A 150 -9.83 20.71 -11.57
C PHE A 150 -10.83 20.54 -12.75
N GLU A 151 -11.30 19.32 -13.03
CA GLU A 151 -12.36 19.07 -14.02
C GLU A 151 -13.74 18.85 -13.37
N GLU A 152 -14.79 19.34 -14.04
CA GLU A 152 -16.20 19.17 -13.65
C GLU A 152 -16.62 17.69 -13.74
N GLN A 153 -17.29 17.17 -12.72
CA GLN A 153 -17.78 15.77 -12.62
C GLN A 153 -16.68 14.69 -12.70
N GLN A 154 -15.40 15.06 -12.64
CA GLN A 154 -14.32 14.12 -12.33
C GLN A 154 -14.53 13.59 -10.90
N LEU A 155 -14.18 12.32 -10.67
CA LEU A 155 -14.19 11.69 -9.35
C LEU A 155 -12.81 11.09 -9.07
N ILE A 156 -12.21 11.43 -7.92
CA ILE A 156 -10.88 10.96 -7.51
C ILE A 156 -10.96 10.18 -6.19
N PRO A 157 -10.54 8.90 -6.13
CA PRO A 157 -10.59 8.10 -4.91
C PRO A 157 -9.34 8.32 -4.06
N GLY A 158 -9.50 8.61 -2.77
CA GLY A 158 -8.34 8.83 -1.90
C GLY A 158 -8.64 8.72 -0.41
N LEU A 159 -7.66 9.07 0.41
CA LEU A 159 -7.76 9.12 1.87
C LEU A 159 -7.79 10.57 2.34
N LEU A 160 -8.90 10.99 2.94
CA LEU A 160 -8.91 12.21 3.74
C LEU A 160 -8.31 11.89 5.11
N VAL A 161 -7.27 12.63 5.48
CA VAL A 161 -6.54 12.50 6.74
C VAL A 161 -6.78 13.73 7.60
N ILE A 162 -7.08 13.52 8.89
CA ILE A 162 -7.23 14.58 9.88
C ILE A 162 -6.34 14.24 11.08
N THR A 163 -5.37 15.10 11.38
CA THR A 163 -4.32 14.85 12.37
C THR A 163 -4.15 16.04 13.32
N ALA A 164 -3.87 15.80 14.60
CA ALA A 164 -3.41 16.84 15.53
C ALA A 164 -1.88 16.81 15.74
N ARG A 165 -1.20 15.85 15.12
CA ARG A 165 0.25 15.65 15.22
C ARG A 165 1.03 16.55 14.26
N GLU A 166 2.06 17.22 14.78
CA GLU A 166 3.03 17.98 13.98
C GLU A 166 3.90 17.09 13.07
N ASP A 167 4.11 15.82 13.45
CA ASP A 167 4.97 14.88 12.72
C ASP A 167 4.26 14.11 11.60
N VAL A 168 3.05 14.54 11.19
CA VAL A 168 2.28 13.95 10.10
C VAL A 168 1.86 15.03 9.10
N SER A 169 2.45 15.00 7.91
CA SER A 169 2.12 15.86 6.76
C SER A 169 1.99 15.01 5.50
N ILE A 170 1.46 15.57 4.41
CA ILE A 170 1.34 14.89 3.11
C ILE A 170 2.71 14.29 2.67
N ASP A 171 3.81 15.04 2.87
CA ASP A 171 5.17 14.66 2.45
C ASP A 171 5.72 13.40 3.15
N ASN A 172 5.17 13.05 4.32
CA ASN A 172 5.68 11.96 5.16
C ASN A 172 4.63 10.88 5.49
N PHE A 173 3.41 11.05 4.98
CA PHE A 173 2.26 10.22 5.32
C PHE A 173 2.37 8.83 4.67
N ALA A 174 2.75 7.84 5.48
CA ALA A 174 2.88 6.44 5.06
C ALA A 174 1.89 5.56 5.84
N PRO A 175 0.71 5.19 5.28
CA PRO A 175 -0.30 4.38 5.96
C PRO A 175 0.24 3.09 6.59
N GLY A 176 1.16 2.39 5.92
CA GLY A 176 1.78 1.17 6.42
C GLY A 176 2.56 1.36 7.73
N LYS A 177 3.14 2.54 7.96
CA LYS A 177 3.92 2.86 9.17
C LYS A 177 3.03 3.21 10.38
N LEU A 178 1.72 3.39 10.19
CA LEU A 178 0.75 3.61 11.27
C LEU A 178 0.40 2.31 12.02
N ILE A 179 0.35 1.17 11.31
CA ILE A 179 -0.04 -0.13 11.89
C ILE A 179 1.16 -0.82 12.51
N LYS A 180 1.57 -0.36 13.70
CA LYS A 180 2.59 -1.03 14.51
C LYS A 180 2.07 -2.35 15.06
N ARG A 181 2.32 -3.45 14.34
CA ARG A 181 2.23 -4.80 14.89
C ARG A 181 3.41 -5.01 15.83
N GLU A 182 3.14 -5.55 17.01
CA GLU A 182 4.21 -6.00 17.92
C GLU A 182 4.93 -7.17 17.25
N THR A 183 6.25 -7.06 17.07
CA THR A 183 7.05 -8.18 16.57
C THR A 183 7.02 -9.30 17.59
N LEU A 184 6.85 -10.54 17.12
CA LEU A 184 6.94 -11.69 18.01
C LEU A 184 8.33 -11.69 18.67
N PRO A 185 8.44 -11.95 19.99
CA PRO A 185 9.74 -12.10 20.64
C PRO A 185 10.56 -13.16 19.90
N ALA A 186 11.83 -12.88 19.62
CA ALA A 186 12.71 -13.85 18.94
C ALA A 186 12.80 -15.20 19.69
N ASP A 187 12.60 -15.19 21.02
CA ASP A 187 12.53 -16.38 21.86
C ASP A 187 11.21 -17.19 21.71
N GLU A 188 10.14 -16.59 21.18
CA GLU A 188 8.85 -17.25 20.88
C GLU A 188 8.66 -17.54 19.38
N VAL A 189 9.45 -16.91 18.50
CA VAL A 189 9.66 -17.38 17.13
C VAL A 189 10.47 -18.66 17.19
N VAL A 190 9.79 -19.78 17.48
CA VAL A 190 10.28 -21.10 17.05
C VAL A 190 10.38 -21.01 15.53
N PRO A 191 11.59 -21.12 14.93
CA PRO A 191 11.66 -21.21 13.48
C PRO A 191 10.87 -22.45 13.08
N VAL A 192 9.85 -22.27 12.23
CA VAL A 192 9.53 -23.35 11.31
C VAL A 192 10.83 -23.56 10.54
N PRO A 193 11.42 -24.77 10.52
CA PRO A 193 12.54 -25.03 9.64
C PRO A 193 12.06 -24.75 8.23
N ASP A 194 12.49 -23.63 7.65
CA ASP A 194 12.40 -23.42 6.21
C ASP A 194 13.54 -24.28 5.64
N ASP A 195 13.28 -25.59 5.64
CA ASP A 195 14.20 -26.61 5.11
C ASP A 195 14.55 -26.27 3.66
N SER A 196 13.63 -25.62 2.93
CA SER A 196 13.88 -25.01 1.61
C SER A 196 14.90 -23.88 1.64
N ALA A 197 14.82 -22.89 2.54
CA ALA A 197 15.85 -21.84 2.65
C ALA A 197 17.23 -22.43 2.98
N ALA A 198 17.28 -23.41 3.90
CA ALA A 198 18.51 -24.11 4.26
C ALA A 198 19.07 -24.96 3.09
N GLU A 199 18.23 -25.67 2.34
CA GLU A 199 18.64 -26.45 1.17
C GLU A 199 19.04 -25.57 -0.03
N MET A 200 18.50 -24.34 -0.15
CA MET A 200 18.86 -23.40 -1.22
C MET A 200 20.16 -22.62 -0.96
N GLN A 201 20.51 -22.32 0.30
CA GLN A 201 21.81 -21.72 0.64
C GLN A 201 22.96 -22.75 0.74
N ALA A 202 22.65 -24.03 0.99
CA ALA A 202 23.62 -25.11 1.16
C ALA A 202 24.69 -25.28 0.04
N PRO A 203 24.48 -24.90 -1.24
CA PRO A 203 25.53 -24.97 -2.27
C PRO A 203 26.56 -23.84 -2.22
N VAL A 204 26.26 -22.71 -1.57
CA VAL A 204 26.93 -21.41 -1.86
C VAL A 204 28.12 -21.13 -0.94
N GLU A 205 28.12 -21.62 0.30
CA GLU A 205 29.14 -21.23 1.31
C GLU A 205 30.53 -21.88 1.17
N ASP A 206 30.74 -22.90 0.32
CA ASP A 206 32.05 -23.58 0.23
C ASP A 206 32.30 -24.24 -1.15
N GLY A 207 32.88 -23.48 -2.10
CA GLY A 207 33.58 -24.05 -3.26
C GLY A 207 32.92 -23.94 -4.65
N LEU A 208 32.20 -22.85 -4.95
CA LEU A 208 31.85 -22.50 -6.34
C LEU A 208 33.11 -22.01 -7.10
N GLU A 209 33.30 -22.47 -8.33
CA GLU A 209 34.33 -21.97 -9.28
C GLU A 209 33.63 -21.11 -10.35
N PRO A 210 34.25 -20.03 -10.87
CA PRO A 210 33.64 -19.20 -11.91
C PRO A 210 33.60 -19.91 -13.26
N ASP A 211 32.51 -19.75 -14.02
CA ASP A 211 32.42 -20.18 -15.42
C ASP A 211 33.36 -19.34 -16.32
N VAL A 212 33.58 -18.07 -15.95
CA VAL A 212 34.49 -17.15 -16.63
C VAL A 212 35.22 -16.22 -15.65
N VAL A 213 36.49 -15.93 -15.96
CA VAL A 213 37.24 -14.82 -15.34
C VAL A 213 37.41 -13.72 -16.38
N ILE A 214 37.05 -12.49 -16.03
CA ILE A 214 37.02 -11.32 -16.92
C ILE A 214 38.15 -10.35 -16.49
N GLU A 215 39.08 -10.08 -17.43
CA GLU A 215 40.24 -9.19 -17.24
C GLU A 215 40.07 -7.86 -18.02
N ASP A 216 40.89 -6.84 -17.70
CA ASP A 216 40.93 -5.55 -18.39
C ASP A 216 40.97 -5.69 -19.93
N GLY A 217 39.99 -5.12 -20.63
CA GLY A 217 39.91 -5.11 -22.08
C GLY A 217 39.51 -6.44 -22.72
N SER A 218 38.78 -7.29 -21.99
CA SER A 218 38.13 -8.49 -22.54
C SER A 218 37.05 -8.13 -23.57
N ASP A 219 36.88 -8.96 -24.60
CA ASP A 219 35.67 -8.93 -25.42
C ASP A 219 34.44 -9.30 -24.54
N PRO A 220 33.22 -8.80 -24.83
CA PRO A 220 32.01 -9.15 -24.07
C PRO A 220 31.79 -10.67 -23.93
N VAL A 221 31.39 -11.09 -22.74
CA VAL A 221 30.98 -12.48 -22.48
C VAL A 221 29.50 -12.61 -22.84
N THR A 222 29.16 -13.61 -23.65
CA THR A 222 27.79 -13.84 -24.15
C THR A 222 27.45 -15.33 -24.00
N VAL A 223 26.30 -15.62 -23.38
CA VAL A 223 25.86 -17.00 -23.05
C VAL A 223 24.37 -17.19 -23.34
N ASP A 224 24.04 -18.17 -24.18
CA ASP A 224 22.65 -18.62 -24.41
C ASP A 224 22.14 -19.36 -23.15
N LEU A 225 21.01 -18.94 -22.59
CA LEU A 225 20.35 -19.58 -21.43
C LEU A 225 18.90 -19.94 -21.74
N THR A 226 18.39 -20.96 -21.04
CA THR A 226 16.96 -21.28 -20.94
C THR A 226 16.65 -21.54 -19.46
N VAL A 227 15.69 -20.79 -18.90
CA VAL A 227 15.35 -20.85 -17.47
C VAL A 227 13.91 -21.28 -17.23
N GLU A 228 13.73 -22.15 -16.25
CA GLU A 228 12.46 -22.74 -15.80
C GLU A 228 12.22 -22.47 -14.30
N GLY A 229 12.66 -21.29 -13.84
CA GLY A 229 12.64 -20.90 -12.42
C GLY A 229 11.23 -20.87 -11.81
N ASP A 230 11.11 -21.36 -10.57
CA ASP A 230 9.85 -21.42 -9.80
C ASP A 230 9.95 -20.69 -8.44
N LEU A 231 11.13 -20.22 -8.05
CA LEU A 231 11.35 -19.52 -6.78
C LEU A 231 11.11 -18.02 -6.96
N PRO A 232 10.19 -17.37 -6.21
CA PRO A 232 10.04 -15.92 -6.27
C PRO A 232 11.35 -15.21 -5.88
N ALA A 233 11.84 -14.30 -6.73
CA ALA A 233 13.21 -13.78 -6.62
C ALA A 233 13.48 -13.04 -5.29
N PHE A 234 12.46 -12.42 -4.70
CA PHE A 234 12.52 -11.82 -3.36
C PHE A 234 12.91 -12.81 -2.23
N ARG A 235 12.96 -14.12 -2.49
CA ARG A 235 13.50 -15.11 -1.54
C ARG A 235 15.03 -15.17 -1.52
N LEU A 236 15.72 -14.50 -2.46
CA LEU A 236 17.19 -14.39 -2.49
C LEU A 236 17.71 -13.08 -1.88
N GLU A 237 16.82 -12.16 -1.49
CA GLU A 237 17.18 -10.87 -0.88
C GLU A 237 17.85 -11.06 0.51
N PRO A 238 19.04 -10.48 0.75
CA PRO A 238 19.64 -10.41 2.08
C PRO A 238 18.76 -9.64 3.09
N GLU A 239 18.70 -10.09 4.35
CA GLU A 239 17.86 -9.46 5.39
C GLU A 239 18.20 -7.97 5.66
N ASP A 240 19.42 -7.53 5.33
CA ASP A 240 19.92 -6.16 5.55
C ASP A 240 19.67 -5.17 4.39
N VAL A 241 19.12 -5.59 3.24
CA VAL A 241 18.94 -4.72 2.03
C VAL A 241 17.47 -4.38 1.70
N SER A 242 16.63 -4.24 2.74
CA SER A 242 15.15 -4.22 2.74
C SER A 242 14.39 -3.25 1.81
N ASP A 243 15.08 -2.41 1.04
CA ASP A 243 14.49 -1.38 0.19
C ASP A 243 14.54 -1.72 -1.31
N VAL A 244 15.22 -2.82 -1.69
CA VAL A 244 15.21 -3.41 -3.04
C VAL A 244 14.25 -4.61 -3.03
N VAL A 245 13.33 -4.69 -3.99
CA VAL A 245 12.38 -5.81 -4.14
C VAL A 245 12.46 -6.36 -5.55
N CYS A 246 12.76 -7.64 -5.70
CA CYS A 246 12.91 -8.31 -6.99
C CYS A 246 11.65 -9.10 -7.38
N SER A 247 11.16 -8.83 -8.59
CA SER A 247 10.06 -9.51 -9.26
C SER A 247 10.47 -10.88 -9.84
N GLY A 248 9.55 -11.56 -10.54
CA GLY A 248 9.86 -12.78 -11.29
C GLY A 248 10.16 -14.05 -10.49
N LEU A 249 10.44 -15.13 -11.24
CA LEU A 249 10.71 -16.48 -10.74
C LEU A 249 12.07 -16.98 -11.23
N VAL A 250 12.99 -17.31 -10.31
CA VAL A 250 14.37 -17.73 -10.57
C VAL A 250 14.61 -19.21 -10.25
N THR A 251 15.76 -19.74 -10.69
CA THR A 251 16.21 -21.11 -10.37
C THR A 251 16.49 -21.25 -8.87
N ALA A 252 15.95 -22.31 -8.25
CA ALA A 252 16.21 -22.63 -6.84
C ALA A 252 17.53 -23.40 -6.69
N GLY A 253 18.56 -22.75 -6.15
CA GLY A 253 19.88 -23.34 -5.89
C GLY A 253 21.02 -22.41 -6.31
N PRO A 254 22.10 -22.91 -6.95
CA PRO A 254 23.20 -22.07 -7.40
C PRO A 254 22.75 -21.09 -8.51
N PRO A 255 23.55 -20.04 -8.80
CA PRO A 255 23.30 -19.13 -9.91
C PRO A 255 23.23 -19.85 -11.27
N ASP A 256 22.50 -19.25 -12.22
CA ASP A 256 22.44 -19.73 -13.61
C ASP A 256 23.76 -19.45 -14.37
N PHE A 257 24.57 -18.49 -13.90
CA PHE A 257 25.94 -18.24 -14.38
C PHE A 257 26.84 -17.64 -13.29
N LEU A 258 28.13 -17.99 -13.26
CA LEU A 258 29.13 -17.50 -12.30
C LEU A 258 30.30 -16.77 -12.99
N PHE A 259 30.68 -15.58 -12.51
CA PHE A 259 31.86 -14.88 -13.01
C PHE A 259 32.73 -14.25 -11.93
N GLU A 260 34.05 -14.18 -12.18
CA GLU A 260 34.99 -13.37 -11.42
C GLU A 260 35.47 -12.20 -12.29
N TYR A 261 35.38 -10.96 -11.82
CA TYR A 261 35.96 -9.80 -12.50
C TYR A 261 37.20 -9.31 -11.77
N THR A 262 38.33 -9.33 -12.46
CA THR A 262 39.65 -8.98 -11.92
C THR A 262 40.29 -7.78 -12.63
N GLY A 263 39.53 -7.07 -13.47
CA GLY A 263 39.96 -5.84 -14.16
C GLY A 263 39.85 -4.58 -13.30
N SER A 264 39.90 -3.42 -13.95
CA SER A 264 39.99 -2.09 -13.34
C SER A 264 39.05 -1.02 -13.93
N SER A 265 38.08 -1.43 -14.77
CA SER A 265 36.98 -0.57 -15.21
C SER A 265 36.19 -0.01 -14.03
N ASP A 266 35.72 1.24 -14.14
CA ASP A 266 34.83 1.85 -13.14
C ASP A 266 33.46 1.14 -13.06
N ASN A 267 33.02 0.48 -14.14
CA ASN A 267 31.73 -0.24 -14.22
C ASN A 267 31.81 -1.51 -15.09
N LEU A 268 31.02 -2.53 -14.72
CA LEU A 268 30.54 -3.56 -15.64
C LEU A 268 29.06 -3.29 -15.97
N ARG A 269 28.61 -3.79 -17.12
CA ARG A 269 27.20 -3.91 -17.48
C ARG A 269 26.84 -5.38 -17.67
N VAL A 270 25.67 -5.77 -17.17
CA VAL A 270 25.07 -7.09 -17.33
C VAL A 270 23.64 -6.90 -17.85
N PHE A 271 23.25 -7.61 -18.91
CA PHE A 271 21.87 -7.61 -19.40
C PHE A 271 21.46 -8.97 -19.94
N PHE A 272 20.14 -9.20 -20.01
CA PHE A 272 19.57 -10.39 -20.61
C PHE A 272 18.59 -10.03 -21.73
N GLU A 273 18.75 -10.65 -22.90
CA GLU A 273 17.88 -10.46 -24.06
C GLU A 273 17.00 -11.70 -24.26
N GLY A 274 15.75 -11.64 -23.81
CA GLY A 274 14.82 -12.76 -23.77
C GLY A 274 13.92 -12.89 -25.00
N ASP A 275 13.36 -14.09 -25.20
CA ASP A 275 12.18 -14.33 -26.05
C ASP A 275 10.84 -14.02 -25.36
N GLY A 276 10.91 -13.52 -24.12
CA GLY A 276 9.79 -13.04 -23.30
C GLY A 276 10.26 -12.21 -22.12
N ASP A 277 9.30 -11.73 -21.33
CA ASP A 277 9.46 -10.86 -20.17
C ASP A 277 10.25 -11.54 -19.03
N ALA A 278 11.25 -10.82 -18.48
CA ALA A 278 12.40 -11.40 -17.80
C ALA A 278 12.80 -10.66 -16.51
N THR A 279 13.73 -11.25 -15.77
CA THR A 279 14.31 -10.67 -14.55
C THR A 279 15.78 -11.01 -14.48
N LEU A 280 16.61 -10.08 -14.03
CA LEU A 280 18.04 -10.26 -13.81
C LEU A 280 18.37 -9.96 -12.34
N LEU A 281 18.98 -10.92 -11.65
CA LEU A 281 19.60 -10.71 -10.34
C LEU A 281 21.12 -10.90 -10.49
N VAL A 282 21.91 -10.01 -9.90
CA VAL A 282 23.36 -10.18 -9.79
C VAL A 282 23.79 -9.91 -8.34
N ALA A 283 24.46 -10.86 -7.71
CA ALA A 283 24.93 -10.75 -6.32
C ALA A 283 26.39 -11.16 -6.16
N GLY A 284 27.10 -10.49 -5.25
CA GLY A 284 28.47 -10.77 -4.80
C GLY A 284 28.61 -10.49 -3.31
N GLU A 285 29.82 -10.59 -2.74
CA GLU A 285 30.03 -10.57 -1.27
C GLU A 285 29.43 -9.35 -0.53
N GLU A 286 29.49 -8.15 -1.14
CA GLU A 286 28.97 -6.89 -0.55
C GLU A 286 27.81 -6.27 -1.36
N PHE A 287 27.34 -6.93 -2.43
CA PHE A 287 26.46 -6.33 -3.43
C PHE A 287 25.30 -7.24 -3.84
N PHE A 288 24.13 -6.64 -4.02
CA PHE A 288 22.93 -7.28 -4.55
C PHE A 288 22.20 -6.27 -5.45
N PHE A 289 22.01 -6.63 -6.72
CA PHE A 289 21.34 -5.82 -7.73
C PHE A 289 20.25 -6.65 -8.41
N CYS A 290 19.11 -6.03 -8.73
CA CYS A 290 18.14 -6.65 -9.62
C CYS A 290 17.38 -5.63 -10.48
N ASN A 291 16.88 -6.11 -11.62
CA ASN A 291 16.08 -5.35 -12.58
C ASN A 291 15.25 -6.30 -13.44
N ASP A 292 14.07 -5.86 -13.87
CA ASP A 292 13.15 -6.53 -14.81
C ASP A 292 13.01 -5.71 -16.11
N ASP A 293 12.53 -4.46 -16.02
CA ASP A 293 12.52 -3.52 -17.16
C ASP A 293 13.81 -2.68 -17.19
N HIS A 294 14.60 -2.70 -18.28
CA HIS A 294 15.67 -1.71 -18.48
C HIS A 294 15.10 -0.28 -18.51
N GLU A 295 14.00 -0.08 -19.25
CA GLU A 295 13.25 1.18 -19.27
C GLU A 295 11.77 0.85 -19.09
N ALA A 296 11.21 1.23 -17.94
CA ALA A 296 9.90 0.79 -17.46
C ALA A 296 8.77 1.07 -18.48
N GLY A 297 8.10 0.01 -18.93
CA GLY A 297 7.05 0.10 -19.96
C GLY A 297 7.55 0.40 -21.38
N VAL A 298 8.86 0.32 -21.64
CA VAL A 298 9.49 0.55 -22.95
C VAL A 298 10.37 -0.63 -23.40
N ASN A 299 11.15 -1.25 -22.50
CA ASN A 299 11.99 -2.41 -22.80
C ASN A 299 11.98 -3.45 -21.65
N ALA A 300 11.37 -4.61 -21.91
CA ALA A 300 11.27 -5.75 -20.99
C ALA A 300 12.53 -6.64 -20.91
N ASN A 301 13.63 -6.23 -21.54
CA ASN A 301 14.94 -6.87 -21.34
C ASN A 301 15.66 -6.21 -20.14
N PRO A 302 15.99 -6.95 -19.07
CA PRO A 302 16.58 -6.39 -17.86
C PRO A 302 18.07 -6.05 -18.04
N ARG A 303 18.51 -5.01 -17.33
CA ARG A 303 19.88 -4.48 -17.37
C ARG A 303 20.35 -3.97 -16.01
N VAL A 304 21.43 -4.55 -15.49
CA VAL A 304 22.12 -4.17 -14.25
C VAL A 304 23.48 -3.53 -14.58
N ASP A 305 23.75 -2.36 -14.00
CA ASP A 305 25.04 -1.66 -14.08
C ASP A 305 25.76 -1.79 -12.71
N ILE A 306 26.96 -2.39 -12.70
CA ILE A 306 27.74 -2.71 -11.49
C ILE A 306 28.91 -1.73 -11.34
N PRO A 307 28.85 -0.76 -10.40
CA PRO A 307 29.95 0.17 -10.14
C PRO A 307 31.05 -0.47 -9.28
N ALA A 308 32.31 -0.09 -9.52
CA ALA A 308 33.50 -0.65 -8.87
C ALA A 308 33.54 -2.21 -8.84
N PRO A 309 33.35 -2.89 -9.98
CA PRO A 309 32.90 -4.28 -10.10
C PRO A 309 33.93 -5.37 -9.74
N ALA A 310 34.99 -5.07 -8.99
CA ALA A 310 36.02 -6.06 -8.64
C ALA A 310 35.51 -7.08 -7.61
N GLY A 311 35.33 -8.34 -8.02
CA GLY A 311 34.80 -9.40 -7.16
C GLY A 311 34.33 -10.65 -7.89
N PHE A 312 33.72 -11.56 -7.12
CA PHE A 312 33.07 -12.78 -7.60
C PHE A 312 31.55 -12.61 -7.51
N TYR A 313 30.83 -13.03 -8.56
CA TYR A 313 29.40 -12.79 -8.71
C TYR A 313 28.64 -14.02 -9.21
N GLY A 314 27.44 -14.21 -8.67
CA GLY A 314 26.40 -15.05 -9.23
C GLY A 314 25.39 -14.21 -10.00
N VAL A 315 24.97 -14.71 -11.17
CA VAL A 315 23.86 -14.20 -11.96
C VAL A 315 22.73 -15.21 -11.95
N TRP A 316 21.51 -14.77 -11.63
CA TRP A 316 20.29 -15.53 -11.85
C TRP A 316 19.43 -14.82 -12.90
N VAL A 317 18.86 -15.59 -13.81
CA VAL A 317 17.88 -15.08 -14.78
C VAL A 317 16.52 -15.66 -14.44
N GLY A 318 15.57 -14.77 -14.17
CA GLY A 318 14.19 -15.11 -13.83
C GLY A 318 13.23 -14.90 -14.99
N ARG A 319 12.09 -15.57 -14.92
CA ARG A 319 10.96 -15.45 -15.85
C ARG A 319 9.76 -14.80 -15.15
N ILE A 320 8.99 -14.00 -15.87
CA ILE A 320 7.72 -13.44 -15.36
C ILE A 320 6.55 -14.41 -15.55
N ASP A 321 6.52 -15.16 -16.66
CA ASP A 321 5.48 -16.17 -16.93
C ASP A 321 5.77 -17.52 -16.23
N PRO A 322 4.90 -17.98 -15.30
CA PRO A 322 5.05 -19.29 -14.66
C PRO A 322 4.69 -20.49 -15.55
N GLU A 323 3.99 -20.31 -16.67
CA GLU A 323 3.54 -21.43 -17.52
C GLU A 323 4.56 -21.86 -18.58
N ASN A 324 5.49 -20.98 -19.01
CA ASN A 324 6.43 -21.24 -20.10
C ASN A 324 7.91 -21.04 -19.68
N PRO A 325 8.86 -21.80 -20.26
CA PRO A 325 10.29 -21.51 -20.14
C PRO A 325 10.63 -20.20 -20.86
N LEU A 326 11.55 -19.43 -20.30
CA LEU A 326 12.15 -18.26 -20.95
C LEU A 326 13.50 -18.66 -21.57
N SER A 327 13.79 -18.24 -22.80
CA SER A 327 15.11 -18.43 -23.43
C SER A 327 15.68 -17.12 -23.92
N GLY A 328 17.01 -16.99 -23.95
CA GLY A 328 17.64 -15.73 -24.34
C GLY A 328 19.13 -15.69 -24.11
N THR A 329 19.69 -14.49 -24.20
CA THR A 329 21.14 -14.24 -24.21
C THR A 329 21.55 -13.41 -23.00
N LEU A 330 22.39 -13.96 -22.11
CA LEU A 330 23.07 -13.19 -21.06
C LEU A 330 24.33 -12.56 -21.65
N THR A 331 24.49 -11.25 -21.48
CA THR A 331 25.70 -10.51 -21.87
C THR A 331 26.31 -9.77 -20.68
N ILE A 332 27.64 -9.88 -20.52
CA ILE A 332 28.45 -9.18 -19.51
C ILE A 332 29.61 -8.46 -20.21
N MET A 333 29.78 -7.16 -19.94
CA MET A 333 30.77 -6.32 -20.64
C MET A 333 31.39 -5.23 -19.74
N GLU A 334 32.57 -4.74 -20.11
CA GLU A 334 33.16 -3.54 -19.51
C GLU A 334 32.52 -2.26 -20.04
N GLY A 335 32.30 -1.29 -19.15
CA GLY A 335 31.73 0.00 -19.50
C GLY A 335 30.21 -0.04 -19.68
N LEU A 336 29.67 0.98 -20.34
CA LEU A 336 28.23 1.26 -20.47
C LEU A 336 27.87 1.67 -21.92
N ASP A 337 28.65 1.22 -22.90
CA ASP A 337 28.59 1.72 -24.29
C ASP A 337 27.58 0.98 -25.21
N GLU A 338 26.97 -0.10 -24.71
CA GLU A 338 25.97 -0.93 -25.42
C GLU A 338 24.75 -1.18 -24.50
N GLU A 339 23.57 -1.31 -25.09
CA GLU A 339 22.27 -1.47 -24.41
C GLU A 339 21.54 -2.69 -25.02
N PRO A 340 20.71 -3.44 -24.27
CA PRO A 340 19.96 -4.55 -24.83
C PRO A 340 19.00 -4.10 -25.94
N GLU A 341 18.77 -4.95 -26.95
CA GLU A 341 17.73 -4.72 -27.96
C GLU A 341 16.35 -4.54 -27.28
N GLN A 342 15.45 -3.81 -27.95
CA GLN A 342 14.14 -3.48 -27.39
C GLN A 342 13.16 -4.66 -27.50
N LEU A 343 12.75 -5.20 -26.35
CA LEU A 343 11.61 -6.11 -26.22
C LEU A 343 10.35 -5.32 -25.85
N ASP A 344 9.32 -5.39 -26.70
CA ASP A 344 8.03 -4.72 -26.47
C ASP A 344 7.36 -5.24 -25.17
N VAL A 345 7.22 -4.37 -24.17
CA VAL A 345 6.56 -4.72 -22.89
C VAL A 345 5.11 -5.17 -23.13
N PRO A 346 4.67 -6.34 -22.64
CA PRO A 346 3.30 -6.82 -22.82
C PRO A 346 2.28 -5.84 -22.24
N THR A 347 1.54 -5.14 -23.12
CA THR A 347 0.48 -4.24 -22.65
C THR A 347 -0.61 -5.08 -21.96
N PRO A 348 -0.93 -4.86 -20.68
CA PRO A 348 -1.94 -5.66 -20.00
C PRO A 348 -3.28 -5.53 -20.74
N GLU A 349 -3.83 -6.66 -21.19
CA GLU A 349 -5.08 -6.65 -21.97
C GLU A 349 -6.15 -5.90 -21.17
N SER A 350 -6.67 -4.80 -21.75
CA SER A 350 -7.67 -3.98 -21.08
C SER A 350 -8.89 -4.85 -20.78
N THR A 351 -9.10 -5.15 -19.49
CA THR A 351 -10.13 -6.08 -19.03
C THR A 351 -11.45 -5.70 -19.70
N PRO A 352 -12.04 -6.58 -20.54
CA PRO A 352 -13.13 -6.17 -21.42
C PRO A 352 -14.26 -5.53 -20.64
N ALA A 353 -14.50 -4.23 -20.89
CA ALA A 353 -15.44 -3.43 -20.12
C ALA A 353 -16.79 -4.16 -20.03
N ALA A 354 -17.24 -4.41 -18.79
CA ALA A 354 -18.42 -5.22 -18.51
C ALA A 354 -19.62 -4.67 -19.29
N GLN A 355 -20.15 -5.48 -20.21
CA GLN A 355 -21.23 -5.02 -21.09
C GLN A 355 -22.51 -4.80 -20.27
N PRO A 356 -23.29 -3.73 -20.55
CA PRO A 356 -24.41 -3.28 -19.73
C PRO A 356 -25.67 -4.15 -19.85
#